data_AF-A0A3Q0KX89-F1
#
_entry.id   AF-A0A3Q0KX89-F1
#
_cell.length_a   1.000
_cell.length_b   1.000
_cell.length_c   1.000
_cell.angle_alpha   90.00
_cell.angle_beta   90.00
_cell.angle_gamma   90.00
#
_symmetry.space_group_name_H-M   'P 1'
#
loop_
_entity.id
_entity.type
_entity.pdbx_description
1 polymer ?
#
loop_
_entity_poly.entity_id
_entity_poly.type
_entity_poly.pdbx_seq_one_letter_code
_entity_poly.pdbx_strand_id
1 'polypeptide(L)'
;MSKPSIQDVIASFTCIEQALDYFDIGYDSRFIDEYRSELVKRFNGYLILTKPDDWFSARRALKNAYCKVQRGRLNPHTRQACRGCTSCQRR
;
A
#
# COMPACT_ATOMS: atom_id res chain seq x y z
N MET A 1 27.43 -11.16 -2.99
CA MET A 1 26.72 -9.91 -2.64
C MET A 1 25.55 -10.28 -1.74
N SER A 2 25.46 -9.67 -0.57
CA SER A 2 24.31 -9.81 0.34
C SER A 2 23.07 -9.25 -0.36
N LYS A 3 21.93 -9.95 -0.28
CA LYS A 3 20.66 -9.38 -0.76
C LYS A 3 20.33 -8.17 0.12
N PRO A 4 19.91 -7.02 -0.45
CA PRO A 4 19.51 -5.87 0.35
C PRO A 4 18.31 -6.24 1.25
N SER A 5 18.22 -5.61 2.43
CA SER A 5 17.06 -5.81 3.28
C SER A 5 15.81 -5.25 2.60
N ILE A 6 14.62 -5.72 2.98
CA ILE A 6 13.38 -5.18 2.40
C ILE A 6 13.22 -3.68 2.73
N GLN A 7 13.78 -3.21 3.85
CA GLN A 7 13.85 -1.81 4.26
C GLN A 7 14.68 -0.98 3.29
N ASP A 8 15.85 -1.48 2.91
CA ASP A 8 16.73 -0.80 1.96
C ASP A 8 16.06 -0.69 0.59
N VAL A 9 15.38 -1.76 0.16
CA VAL A 9 14.59 -1.75 -1.07
C VAL A 9 13.48 -0.70 -1.00
N ILE A 10 12.70 -0.66 0.08
CA ILE A 10 11.63 0.34 0.25
C ILE A 10 12.18 1.76 0.29
N ALA A 11 13.30 1.98 0.98
CA ALA A 11 13.95 3.28 1.08
C ALA A 11 14.51 3.78 -0.25
N SER A 12 14.77 2.87 -1.20
CA SER A 12 15.21 3.24 -2.56
C SER A 12 14.09 3.81 -3.43
N PHE A 13 12.82 3.63 -3.04
CA PHE A 13 11.70 4.14 -3.82
C PHE A 13 11.55 5.66 -3.68
N THR A 14 11.32 6.31 -4.82
CA THR A 14 11.15 7.77 -4.93
C THR A 14 9.67 8.18 -4.95
N CYS A 15 8.78 7.25 -5.26
CA CYS A 15 7.33 7.44 -5.26
C CYS A 15 6.60 6.17 -4.80
N ILE A 16 5.33 6.31 -4.43
CA ILE A 16 4.53 5.21 -3.86
C ILE A 16 4.16 4.15 -4.91
N GLU A 17 4.08 4.54 -6.18
CA GLU A 17 3.80 3.66 -7.31
C GLU A 17 4.90 2.64 -7.50
N GLN A 18 6.17 3.01 -7.36
CA GLN A 18 7.29 2.06 -7.39
C GLN A 18 7.11 0.96 -6.34
N ALA A 19 6.64 1.32 -5.14
CA ALA A 19 6.33 0.33 -4.11
C ALA A 19 5.10 -0.51 -4.49
N LEU A 20 4.05 0.09 -5.02
CA LEU A 20 2.84 -0.62 -5.45
C LEU A 20 3.14 -1.63 -6.58
N ASP A 21 3.95 -1.24 -7.56
CA ASP A 21 4.40 -2.09 -8.66
C ASP A 21 5.32 -3.20 -8.16
N TYR A 22 6.33 -2.88 -7.35
CA TYR A 22 7.26 -3.86 -6.78
C TYR A 22 6.55 -4.93 -5.93
N PHE A 23 5.45 -4.56 -5.28
CA PHE A 23 4.65 -5.46 -4.46
C PHE A 23 3.46 -6.08 -5.22
N ASP A 24 3.34 -5.94 -6.54
CA ASP A 24 2.20 -6.45 -7.31
C ASP A 24 0.83 -6.05 -6.69
N ILE A 25 0.69 -4.77 -6.38
CA ILE A 25 -0.54 -4.17 -5.88
C ILE A 25 -1.05 -3.20 -6.94
N GLY A 26 -2.04 -3.62 -7.73
CA GLY A 26 -2.63 -2.69 -8.70
C GLY A 26 -3.49 -1.63 -8.02
N TYR A 27 -3.47 -0.45 -8.63
CA TYR A 27 -4.04 0.79 -8.13
C TYR A 27 -4.75 1.56 -9.27
N ASP A 28 -5.68 2.44 -8.91
CA ASP A 28 -6.24 3.43 -9.84
C ASP A 28 -5.32 4.67 -9.82
N SER A 29 -4.86 5.13 -10.99
CA SER A 29 -3.98 6.31 -11.08
C SER A 29 -4.62 7.55 -10.47
N ARG A 30 -5.93 7.77 -10.68
CA ARG A 30 -6.65 8.91 -10.09
C ARG A 30 -6.71 8.82 -8.57
N PHE A 31 -6.76 7.61 -8.02
CA PHE A 31 -6.70 7.41 -6.57
C PHE A 31 -5.32 7.82 -6.03
N ILE A 32 -4.25 7.46 -6.74
CA ILE A 32 -2.91 7.88 -6.32
C ILE A 32 -2.77 9.39 -6.44
N ASP A 33 -3.22 10.01 -7.53
CA ASP A 33 -3.14 11.47 -7.71
C ASP A 33 -3.82 12.23 -6.57
N GLU A 34 -4.98 11.76 -6.10
CA GLU A 34 -5.75 12.43 -5.05
C GLU A 34 -5.24 12.10 -3.63
N TYR A 35 -4.80 10.86 -3.36
CA TYR A 35 -4.52 10.37 -2.00
C TYR A 35 -3.06 9.97 -1.73
N ARG A 36 -2.12 10.26 -2.64
CA ARG A 36 -0.68 9.93 -2.49
C ARG A 36 -0.14 10.25 -1.11
N SER A 37 -0.32 11.48 -0.65
CA SER A 37 0.24 11.96 0.62
C SER A 37 -0.32 11.20 1.82
N GLU A 38 -1.63 10.91 1.83
CA GLU A 38 -2.23 10.11 2.90
C GLU A 38 -1.73 8.66 2.84
N LEU A 39 -1.65 8.08 1.64
CA LEU A 39 -1.18 6.71 1.44
C LEU A 39 0.27 6.53 1.92
N VAL A 40 1.17 7.43 1.54
CA VAL A 40 2.57 7.43 1.98
C VAL A 40 2.65 7.52 3.50
N LYS A 41 1.91 8.45 4.12
CA LYS A 41 1.88 8.61 5.58
C LYS A 41 1.41 7.34 6.28
N ARG A 42 0.33 6.71 5.78
CA ARG A 42 -0.20 5.45 6.34
C ARG A 42 0.79 4.30 6.16
N PHE A 43 1.42 4.19 5.00
CA PHE A 43 2.40 3.15 4.73
C PHE A 43 3.59 3.26 5.66
N ASN A 44 4.18 4.46 5.79
CA ASN A 44 5.29 4.70 6.72
C ASN A 44 4.90 4.36 8.17
N GLY A 45 3.70 4.72 8.61
CA GLY A 45 3.18 4.33 9.92
C GLY A 45 3.11 2.80 10.10
N TYR A 46 2.63 2.08 9.09
CA TYR A 46 2.63 0.61 9.15
C TYR A 46 4.03 0.00 9.13
N LEU A 47 4.99 0.56 8.39
CA LEU A 47 6.37 0.10 8.41
C LEU A 47 6.99 0.21 9.82
N ILE A 48 6.74 1.32 10.52
CA ILE A 48 7.23 1.53 11.90
C ILE A 48 6.59 0.54 12.88
N LEU A 49 5.28 0.32 12.76
CA LEU A 49 4.54 -0.54 13.68
C LEU A 49 4.81 -2.03 13.46
N THR A 50 4.86 -2.45 12.19
CA THR A 50 4.96 -3.87 11.84
C THR A 50 6.40 -4.35 11.70
N LYS A 51 7.36 -3.43 11.46
CA LYS A 51 8.78 -3.73 11.23
C LYS A 51 8.96 -4.95 10.32
N PRO A 52 8.43 -4.90 9.08
CA PRO A 52 8.41 -6.07 8.21
C PRO A 52 9.85 -6.53 7.96
N ASP A 53 10.09 -7.82 7.88
CA ASP A 53 11.42 -8.41 7.66
C ASP A 53 11.54 -9.08 6.28
N ASP A 54 10.41 -9.20 5.57
CA ASP A 54 10.32 -9.86 4.28
C ASP A 54 9.39 -9.13 3.31
N TRP A 55 9.39 -9.59 2.06
CA TRP A 55 8.59 -9.02 0.97
C TRP A 55 7.08 -9.11 1.24
N PHE A 56 6.59 -10.22 1.80
CA PHE A 56 5.17 -10.44 2.08
C PHE A 56 4.66 -9.58 3.24
N SER A 57 5.46 -9.42 4.30
CA SER A 57 5.12 -8.56 5.44
C SER A 57 5.11 -7.09 5.03
N ALA A 58 6.08 -6.64 4.22
CA ALA A 58 6.10 -5.30 3.64
C ALA A 58 4.93 -5.07 2.67
N ARG A 59 4.65 -6.03 1.78
CA ARG A 59 3.47 -6.00 0.91
C ARG A 59 2.18 -5.87 1.69
N ARG A 60 2.04 -6.62 2.78
CA ARG A 60 0.85 -6.56 3.65
C ARG A 60 0.70 -5.18 4.29
N ALA A 61 1.80 -4.57 4.74
CA ALA A 61 1.80 -3.21 5.26
C ALA A 61 1.29 -2.19 4.23
N LEU A 62 1.81 -2.24 2.99
CA LEU A 62 1.35 -1.35 1.90
C LEU A 62 -0.11 -1.61 1.53
N LYS A 63 -0.51 -2.88 1.38
CA LYS A 63 -1.89 -3.26 1.08
C LYS A 63 -2.86 -2.77 2.17
N ASN A 64 -2.47 -2.86 3.44
CA ASN A 64 -3.27 -2.36 4.55
C ASN A 64 -3.40 -0.83 4.52
N ALA A 65 -2.31 -0.11 4.20
CA ALA A 65 -2.33 1.34 3.99
C ALA A 65 -3.34 1.72 2.90
N TYR A 66 -3.21 1.12 1.72
CA TYR A 66 -4.09 1.37 0.58
C TYR A 66 -5.56 1.11 0.93
N CYS A 67 -5.85 -0.08 1.47
CA CYS A 67 -7.20 -0.47 1.85
C CYS A 67 -7.78 0.39 2.97
N LYS A 68 -6.96 0.96 3.85
CA LYS A 68 -7.44 1.86 4.92
C LYS A 68 -7.88 3.20 4.33
N VAL A 69 -7.07 3.81 3.47
CA VAL A 69 -7.42 5.06 2.78
C VAL A 69 -8.66 4.86 1.91
N GLN A 70 -8.68 3.81 1.08
CA GLN A 70 -9.81 3.54 0.18
C GLN A 70 -11.13 3.32 0.93
N ARG A 71 -11.11 2.56 2.05
CA ARG A 71 -12.32 2.33 2.86
C ARG A 71 -12.76 3.57 3.65
N GLY A 72 -11.83 4.46 4.00
CA GLY A 72 -12.15 5.72 4.67
C GLY A 72 -13.01 6.65 3.81
N ARG A 73 -13.01 6.45 2.49
CA ARG A 73 -13.80 7.23 1.53
C ARG A 73 -15.24 6.72 1.35
N LEU A 74 -15.53 5.50 1.79
CA LEU A 74 -16.84 4.91 1.60
C LEU A 74 -17.82 5.48 2.64
N ASN A 75 -19.04 5.77 2.22
CA ASN A 75 -20.07 6.19 3.14
C ASN A 75 -20.45 5.00 4.06
N PRO A 76 -20.25 5.12 5.39
CA PRO A 76 -20.49 4.03 6.34
C PRO A 76 -21.96 3.62 6.45
N HIS A 77 -22.89 4.50 6.05
CA HIS A 77 -24.32 4.24 6.03
C HIS A 77 -24.78 3.52 4.75
N THR A 78 -23.87 3.24 3.82
CA THR A 78 -24.17 2.57 2.56
C THR A 78 -23.35 1.30 2.41
N ARG A 79 -23.95 0.24 1.82
CA ARG A 79 -23.24 -1.02 1.52
C ARG A 79 -22.40 -0.90 0.24
N GLN A 80 -21.43 0.00 0.25
CA GLN A 80 -20.49 0.15 -0.86
C GLN A 80 -19.31 -0.81 -0.71
N ALA A 81 -19.06 -1.63 -1.74
CA ALA A 81 -17.81 -2.38 -1.82
C ALA A 81 -16.64 -1.41 -2.07
N CYS A 82 -15.49 -1.63 -1.43
CA CYS A 82 -14.35 -0.70 -1.55
C CYS A 82 -13.71 -0.63 -2.93
N ARG A 83 -14.21 -1.41 -3.90
CA ARG A 83 -13.65 -1.68 -5.23
C ARG A 83 -12.19 -2.17 -5.25
N GLY A 84 -11.56 -2.33 -4.08
CA GLY A 84 -10.29 -3.00 -3.85
C GLY A 84 -9.07 -2.27 -4.42
N CYS A 85 -7.88 -2.63 -3.92
CA CYS A 85 -6.74 -2.77 -4.83
C CYS A 85 -7.00 -4.01 -5.71
N THR A 86 -6.44 -4.08 -6.92
CA THR A 86 -6.68 -5.23 -7.82
C THR A 86 -6.26 -6.57 -7.17
N SER A 87 -5.41 -6.53 -6.14
CA SER A 87 -5.04 -7.68 -5.29
C SER A 87 -6.16 -8.24 -4.41
N CYS A 88 -7.30 -7.57 -4.27
CA CYS A 88 -8.51 -8.09 -3.60
C CYS A 88 -9.55 -8.62 -4.61
N GLN A 89 -9.46 -8.22 -5.88
CA GLN A 89 -10.33 -8.71 -6.95
C GLN A 89 -9.89 -10.07 -7.51
N ARG A 90 -8.63 -10.47 -7.29
CA ARG A 90 -8.06 -11.77 -7.70
C ARG A 90 -8.23 -12.90 -6.65
N ARG A 91 -9.22 -12.83 -5.76
CA ARG A 91 -9.51 -13.91 -4.79
C ARG A 91 -10.90 -14.48 -5.02
#